data_AF-A0A345F9Z0-F1
#
_entry.id   AF-A0A345F9Z0-F1
#
_cell.length_a   1.000
_cell.length_b   1.000
_cell.length_c   1.000
_cell.angle_alpha   90.00
_cell.angle_beta   90.00
_cell.angle_gamma   90.00
#
_symmetry.space_group_name_H-M   'P 1'
#
loop_
_entity.id
_entity.type
_entity.pdbx_description
1 polymer ?
#
loop_
_entity_poly.entity_id
_entity_poly.type
_entity_poly.pdbx_seq_one_letter_code
_entity_poly.pdbx_strand_id
1 'polypeptide(L)'
;ILLLDQKVSTVQPLIPVLEAVAHTGKPLVLIADDVDGEALTALILNNLKGSIKVVAVKAPGFGDRKKEMLEDIAILTNGEVITE
;
A
#
# COMPACT_ATOMS: atom_id res chain seq x y z
N ILE A 1 6.03 2.57 4.93
CA ILE A 1 4.94 3.04 4.04
C ILE A 1 5.16 2.33 2.72
N LEU A 2 4.11 1.76 2.13
CA LEU A 2 4.19 1.07 0.84
C LEU A 2 3.56 1.98 -0.23
N LEU A 3 4.32 2.29 -1.27
CA LEU A 3 3.94 3.18 -2.36
C LEU A 3 3.87 2.36 -3.65
N LEU A 4 2.71 2.35 -4.31
CA LEU A 4 2.46 1.61 -5.54
C LEU A 4 1.88 2.56 -6.59
N ASP A 5 2.49 2.65 -7.78
CA ASP A 5 1.89 3.38 -8.92
C ASP A 5 1.00 2.47 -9.77
N GLN A 6 0.15 1.69 -9.11
CA GLN A 6 -0.78 0.79 -9.79
C GLN A 6 -2.02 0.51 -8.93
N LYS A 7 -3.03 -0.04 -9.58
CA LYS A 7 -4.23 -0.55 -8.93
C LYS A 7 -3.94 -1.90 -8.28
N VAL A 8 -4.46 -2.08 -7.07
CA VAL A 8 -4.28 -3.30 -6.27
C VAL A 8 -5.63 -4.00 -6.06
N SER A 9 -5.87 -5.04 -6.87
CA SER A 9 -7.10 -5.83 -6.81
C SER A 9 -6.92 -7.21 -6.19
N THR A 10 -5.70 -7.76 -6.23
CA THR A 10 -5.34 -9.08 -5.70
C THR A 10 -4.33 -8.96 -4.56
N VAL A 11 -4.36 -9.93 -3.62
CA VAL A 11 -3.48 -9.90 -2.46
C VAL A 11 -2.12 -10.54 -2.73
N GLN A 12 -2.00 -11.40 -3.75
CA GLN A 12 -0.79 -12.16 -4.07
C GLN A 12 0.48 -11.29 -4.15
N PRO A 13 0.50 -10.13 -4.85
CA PRO A 13 1.68 -9.27 -4.91
C PRO A 13 2.06 -8.66 -3.55
N LEU A 14 1.09 -8.54 -2.63
CA LEU A 14 1.29 -7.96 -1.32
C LEU A 14 1.78 -8.96 -0.27
N ILE A 15 1.63 -10.27 -0.50
CA ILE A 15 1.95 -11.31 0.51
C ILE A 15 3.36 -11.12 1.12
N PRO A 16 4.44 -10.97 0.32
CA PRO A 16 5.79 -10.84 0.90
C PRO A 16 5.92 -9.61 1.81
N VAL A 17 5.28 -8.50 1.44
CA VAL A 17 5.31 -7.26 2.22
C VAL A 17 4.46 -7.40 3.48
N LEU A 18 3.29 -8.02 3.40
CA LEU A 18 2.41 -8.25 4.54
C LEU A 18 3.05 -9.18 5.58
N GLU A 19 3.75 -10.23 5.14
CA GLU A 19 4.52 -11.12 6.02
C GLU A 19 5.65 -10.36 6.74
N ALA A 20 6.42 -9.56 5.99
CA ALA A 20 7.49 -8.74 6.56
C ALA A 20 6.93 -7.74 7.59
N VAL A 21 5.83 -7.05 7.27
CA VAL A 21 5.16 -6.11 8.19
C VAL A 21 4.66 -6.82 9.44
N ALA A 22 3.99 -7.98 9.28
CA ALA A 22 3.49 -8.77 10.40
C ALA A 22 4.61 -9.18 11.36
N HIS A 23 5.79 -9.54 10.83
CA HIS A 23 6.96 -9.89 11.65
C HIS A 23 7.49 -8.70 12.45
N THR A 24 7.44 -7.48 11.89
CA THR A 24 7.86 -6.27 12.62
C THR A 24 6.84 -5.76 13.63
N GLY A 25 5.57 -6.14 13.51
CA GLY A 25 4.46 -5.62 14.31
C GLY A 25 4.15 -4.13 14.10
N LYS A 26 4.83 -3.46 13.13
CA LYS A 26 4.62 -2.04 12.84
C LYS A 26 3.37 -1.85 11.98
N PRO A 27 2.62 -0.74 12.14
CA PRO A 27 1.52 -0.42 11.25
C PRO A 27 1.98 -0.18 9.80
N LEU A 28 1.12 -0.54 8.85
CA LEU A 28 1.32 -0.32 7.42
C LEU A 28 0.36 0.75 6.88
N VAL A 29 0.91 1.73 6.18
CA VAL A 29 0.16 2.63 5.30
C VAL A 29 0.47 2.20 3.87
N LEU A 30 -0.58 1.82 3.13
CA LEU A 30 -0.54 1.50 1.70
C LEU A 30 -1.12 2.67 0.90
N ILE A 31 -0.34 3.21 -0.03
CA ILE A 31 -0.77 4.24 -0.99
C ILE A 31 -0.67 3.64 -2.39
N ALA A 32 -1.79 3.58 -3.11
CA ALA A 32 -1.90 2.98 -4.43
C ALA A 32 -2.86 3.76 -5.34
N ASP A 33 -2.87 3.54 -6.65
CA ASP A 33 -3.83 4.20 -7.55
C ASP A 33 -5.29 3.92 -7.14
N ASP A 34 -5.56 2.64 -6.86
CA ASP A 34 -6.78 2.18 -6.23
C ASP A 34 -6.51 0.89 -5.45
N VAL A 35 -7.32 0.60 -4.43
CA VAL A 35 -7.29 -0.66 -3.69
C VAL A 35 -8.71 -1.20 -3.62
N ASP A 36 -8.96 -2.31 -4.30
CA ASP A 36 -10.30 -2.89 -4.43
C ASP A 36 -10.29 -4.42 -4.40
N GLY A 37 -11.46 -5.02 -4.66
CA GLY A 37 -11.61 -6.46 -4.84
C GLY A 37 -11.17 -7.31 -3.64
N GLU A 38 -10.46 -8.40 -3.95
CA GLU A 38 -9.97 -9.36 -2.97
C GLU A 38 -8.93 -8.73 -2.05
N ALA A 39 -8.04 -7.89 -2.59
CA ALA A 39 -7.01 -7.22 -1.81
C ALA A 39 -7.61 -6.37 -0.68
N LEU A 40 -8.58 -5.51 -1.00
CA LEU A 40 -9.24 -4.67 0.00
C LEU A 40 -9.93 -5.52 1.08
N THR A 41 -10.62 -6.59 0.67
CA THR A 41 -11.29 -7.51 1.59
C THR A 41 -10.28 -8.17 2.54
N ALA A 42 -9.15 -8.66 2.01
CA ALA A 42 -8.10 -9.28 2.80
C ALA A 42 -7.47 -8.30 3.80
N LEU A 43 -7.21 -7.04 3.40
CA LEU A 43 -6.65 -6.02 4.29
C LEU A 43 -7.61 -5.67 5.43
N ILE A 44 -8.91 -5.55 5.15
CA ILE A 44 -9.94 -5.31 6.17
C ILE A 44 -9.98 -6.47 7.17
N LEU A 45 -10.01 -7.72 6.69
CA LEU A 45 -10.05 -8.90 7.56
C LEU A 45 -8.80 -9.00 8.45
N ASN A 46 -7.62 -8.66 7.92
CA ASN A 46 -6.38 -8.66 8.71
C ASN A 46 -6.37 -7.56 9.78
N ASN A 47 -6.93 -6.38 9.47
CA ASN A 47 -7.06 -5.30 10.45
C ASN A 47 -8.05 -5.67 11.57
N LEU A 48 -9.21 -6.24 11.22
CA LEU A 48 -10.22 -6.67 12.21
C LEU A 48 -9.70 -7.78 13.13
N LYS A 49 -8.91 -8.72 12.61
CA LYS A 49 -8.28 -9.79 13.40
C LYS A 49 -7.11 -9.29 14.26
N GLY A 50 -6.65 -8.07 14.04
CA GLY A 50 -5.49 -7.49 14.73
C GLY A 50 -4.14 -8.07 14.29
N SER A 51 -4.11 -8.92 13.26
CA SER A 51 -2.87 -9.53 12.75
C SER A 51 -1.95 -8.48 12.13
N ILE A 52 -2.53 -7.55 11.35
CA ILE A 52 -1.79 -6.48 10.69
C ILE A 52 -2.60 -5.19 10.85
N LYS A 53 -2.01 -4.18 11.49
CA LYS A 53 -2.60 -2.83 11.55
C LYS A 53 -2.32 -2.13 10.23
N VAL A 54 -3.31 -2.08 9.35
CA VAL A 54 -3.14 -1.53 7.99
C VAL A 54 -4.22 -0.51 7.63
N VAL A 55 -3.81 0.54 6.92
CA VAL A 55 -4.70 1.46 6.22
C VAL A 55 -4.29 1.54 4.75
N ALA A 56 -5.28 1.58 3.86
CA ALA A 56 -5.09 1.76 2.42
C ALA A 56 -5.74 3.08 1.99
N VAL A 57 -5.02 3.89 1.22
CA VAL A 57 -5.52 5.16 0.67
C VAL A 57 -5.15 5.26 -0.82
N LYS A 58 -5.97 6.00 -1.58
CA LYS A 58 -5.64 6.31 -2.97
C LYS A 58 -4.48 7.30 -3.03
N ALA A 59 -3.62 7.13 -4.03
CA ALA A 59 -2.58 8.07 -4.37
C ALA A 59 -3.21 9.43 -4.73
N PRO A 60 -2.60 10.55 -4.33
CA PRO A 60 -3.13 11.86 -4.63
C PRO A 60 -2.89 12.24 -6.09
N GLY A 61 -3.84 12.98 -6.68
CA GLY A 61 -3.73 13.43 -8.06
C GLY A 61 -4.08 12.36 -9.09
N PHE A 62 -3.78 12.66 -10.37
CA PHE A 62 -4.06 11.80 -11.51
C PHE A 62 -2.95 11.96 -12.57
N GLY A 63 -2.77 10.97 -13.45
CA GLY A 63 -1.77 11.02 -14.53
C GLY A 63 -0.36 11.28 -14.01
N ASP A 64 0.40 12.13 -14.70
CA ASP A 64 1.80 12.44 -14.34
C ASP A 64 1.92 13.09 -12.97
N ARG A 65 0.95 13.93 -12.58
CA ARG A 65 0.94 14.58 -11.26
C ARG A 65 0.87 13.56 -10.12
N LYS A 66 0.18 12.43 -10.32
CA LYS A 66 0.16 11.34 -9.33
C LYS A 66 1.55 10.75 -9.12
N LYS A 67 2.30 10.53 -10.20
CA LYS A 67 3.66 10.00 -10.15
C LYS A 67 4.61 10.95 -9.42
N GLU A 68 4.56 12.23 -9.76
CA GLU A 68 5.33 13.29 -9.09
C GLU A 68 5.01 13.33 -7.58
N MET A 69 3.73 13.29 -7.20
CA MET A 69 3.34 13.31 -5.80
C MET A 69 3.71 12.02 -5.05
N LEU A 70 3.66 10.85 -5.68
CA LEU A 70 4.13 9.60 -5.09
C LEU A 70 5.64 9.64 -4.84
N GLU A 71 6.40 10.20 -5.78
CA GLU A 71 7.84 10.40 -5.63
C GLU A 71 8.17 11.36 -4.50
N ASP A 72 7.44 12.48 -4.37
CA ASP A 72 7.58 13.41 -3.24
C ASP A 72 7.35 12.70 -1.90
N ILE A 73 6.33 11.83 -1.82
CA ILE A 73 6.06 11.03 -0.61
C ILE A 73 7.18 10.02 -0.38
N ALA A 74 7.72 9.39 -1.42
CA ALA A 74 8.83 8.46 -1.31
C ALA A 74 10.06 9.16 -0.72
N ILE A 75 10.44 10.32 -1.27
CA ILE A 75 11.55 11.14 -0.77
C ILE A 75 11.32 11.54 0.69
N LEU A 76 10.14 12.08 1.02
CA LEU A 76 9.81 12.51 2.39
C LEU A 76 9.89 11.36 3.41
N THR A 77 9.53 10.15 2.99
CA THR A 77 9.45 8.98 3.87
C THR A 77 10.67 8.07 3.78
N ASN A 78 11.66 8.45 2.97
CA ASN A 78 12.81 7.62 2.60
C ASN A 78 12.37 6.22 2.13
N GLY A 79 11.29 6.19 1.35
CA GLY A 79 10.75 5.01 0.68
C GLY A 79 11.09 5.01 -0.81
N GLU A 80 10.55 4.03 -1.51
CA GLU A 80 10.68 3.86 -2.96
C GLU A 80 9.27 3.63 -3.52
N VAL A 81 8.97 4.24 -4.67
CA VAL A 81 7.74 3.95 -5.40
C VAL A 81 7.94 2.68 -6.20
N ILE A 82 7.13 1.66 -5.91
CA ILE A 82 7.14 0.43 -6.68
C ILE A 82 6.29 0.63 -7.93
N THR A 83 6.96 0.69 -9.07
CA THR A 83 6.35 0.67 -10.41
C THR A 83 6.46 -0.74 -11.00
N GLU A 84 5.61 -1.07 -11.97
CA GLU A 84 5.93 -2.17 -12.91
C GLU A 84 7.15 -1.81 -13.77
#